data_AF-A0A496LEH7-F1
#
_entry.id   AF-A0A496LEH7-F1
#
_cell.length_a   1.000
_cell.length_b   1.000
_cell.length_c   1.000
_cell.angle_alpha   90.00
_cell.angle_beta   90.00
_cell.angle_gamma   90.00
#
_symmetry.space_group_name_H-M   'P 1'
#
loop_
_entity.id
_entity.type
_entity.pdbx_description
1 polymer ?
#
loop_
_entity_poly.entity_id
_entity_poly.type
_entity_poly.pdbx_seq_one_letter_code
_entity_poly.pdbx_strand_id
1 'polypeptide(L)'
;MLKKLIFCLLPLFATASWEEVAVKGLDVMLSAGAGDSENFKNSLSTLIERAANEYERTGVQDYELDLPSYITERAGKKSIAVQNMQRLASKKLSLAVEPIKKLVLAKIKDMSEADTKAVMSGEVLFSHYLRTNAFDEIYEIIRPLARELGADASFAKSFKSAVGREPGDDFSSEFSSAFINESFDFLSKNEREFRKNSGAILNAIKTIR
;
A
#
# COMPACT_ATOMS: atom_id res chain seq x y z
N MET A 1 -6.08 9.61 -16.77
CA MET A 1 -6.00 8.14 -16.93
C MET A 1 -4.58 7.60 -16.91
N LEU A 2 -3.54 8.34 -17.35
CA LEU A 2 -2.13 7.93 -17.16
C LEU A 2 -1.60 8.03 -15.71
N LYS A 3 -2.33 8.69 -14.79
CA LYS A 3 -1.96 8.80 -13.35
C LYS A 3 -2.13 7.51 -12.55
N LYS A 4 -2.54 6.38 -13.15
CA LYS A 4 -2.86 5.13 -12.43
C LYS A 4 -1.85 3.99 -12.63
N LEU A 5 -0.87 4.15 -13.53
CA LEU A 5 0.05 3.07 -13.89
C LEU A 5 1.24 2.89 -12.94
N ILE A 6 1.40 3.72 -11.91
CA ILE A 6 2.62 3.72 -11.06
C ILE A 6 2.31 3.20 -9.63
N PHE A 7 1.08 2.76 -9.42
CA PHE A 7 0.49 2.49 -8.09
C PHE A 7 0.62 1.06 -7.58
N CYS A 8 1.64 0.33 -8.04
CA CYS A 8 1.72 -1.09 -7.72
C CYS A 8 2.22 -1.45 -6.34
N LEU A 9 2.60 -0.50 -5.47
CA LEU A 9 3.20 -0.86 -4.19
C LEU A 9 2.72 -0.13 -2.95
N LEU A 10 1.88 0.89 -3.05
CA LEU A 10 1.31 1.52 -1.86
C LEU A 10 -0.18 1.86 -2.07
N PRO A 11 -1.07 1.50 -1.14
CA PRO A 11 -2.32 2.23 -0.99
C PRO A 11 -1.95 3.67 -0.60
N LEU A 12 -2.80 4.66 -0.93
CA LEU A 12 -2.70 6.11 -0.65
C LEU A 12 -2.24 6.96 -1.86
N PHE A 13 -3.20 7.55 -2.58
CA PHE A 13 -2.97 8.43 -3.75
C PHE A 13 -3.18 9.91 -3.39
N ALA A 14 -2.26 10.79 -3.79
CA ALA A 14 -2.48 12.13 -4.39
C ALA A 14 -1.17 12.95 -4.52
N THR A 15 -0.67 13.09 -5.76
CA THR A 15 0.16 14.19 -6.29
C THR A 15 1.44 14.68 -5.56
N ALA A 16 2.60 14.18 -6.00
CA ALA A 16 3.89 14.88 -6.12
C ALA A 16 4.65 14.29 -7.33
N SER A 17 5.92 14.62 -7.64
CA SER A 17 6.57 14.28 -8.94
C SER A 17 6.74 12.77 -9.22
N TRP A 18 5.64 12.10 -9.60
CA TRP A 18 5.53 10.67 -9.88
C TRP A 18 6.37 10.20 -11.07
N GLU A 19 7.00 11.10 -11.82
CA GLU A 19 7.85 10.77 -12.96
C GLU A 19 9.03 9.89 -12.55
N GLU A 20 9.69 10.18 -11.43
CA GLU A 20 10.80 9.39 -10.93
C GLU A 20 10.39 7.99 -10.43
N VAL A 21 9.20 7.90 -9.82
CA VAL A 21 8.60 6.62 -9.41
C VAL A 21 8.17 5.83 -10.66
N ALA A 22 7.68 6.52 -11.70
CA ALA A 22 7.29 5.92 -12.98
C ALA A 22 8.47 5.29 -13.70
N VAL A 23 9.59 6.02 -13.78
CA VAL A 23 10.83 5.55 -14.40
C VAL A 23 11.32 4.29 -13.69
N LYS A 24 11.26 4.24 -12.36
CA LYS A 24 11.62 3.02 -11.61
C LYS A 24 10.61 1.88 -11.77
N GLY A 25 9.33 2.18 -11.95
CA GLY A 25 8.35 1.18 -12.37
C GLY A 25 8.68 0.56 -13.73
N LEU A 26 9.21 1.36 -14.67
CA LEU A 26 9.66 0.87 -15.97
C LEU A 26 10.92 0.00 -15.85
N ASP A 27 11.89 0.40 -15.03
CA ASP A 27 13.10 -0.40 -14.77
C ASP A 27 12.73 -1.79 -14.24
N VAL A 28 11.78 -1.88 -13.28
CA VAL A 28 11.25 -3.15 -12.77
C VAL A 28 10.68 -4.01 -13.90
N MET A 29 9.87 -3.42 -14.78
CA MET A 29 9.29 -4.12 -15.93
C MET A 29 10.34 -4.62 -16.93
N LEU A 30 11.35 -3.81 -17.21
CA LEU A 30 12.41 -4.14 -18.15
C LEU A 30 13.29 -5.27 -17.61
N SER A 31 13.69 -5.21 -16.32
CA SER A 31 14.42 -6.30 -15.66
C SER A 31 13.59 -7.58 -15.65
N ALA A 32 12.28 -7.48 -15.38
CA ALA A 32 11.39 -8.63 -15.43
C ALA A 32 11.30 -9.25 -16.83
N GLY A 33 11.17 -8.42 -17.87
CA GLY A 33 11.17 -8.88 -19.26
C GLY A 33 12.51 -9.47 -19.73
N ALA A 34 13.62 -9.04 -19.14
CA ALA A 34 14.95 -9.56 -19.39
C ALA A 34 15.26 -10.84 -18.58
N GLY A 35 14.43 -11.21 -17.60
CA GLY A 35 14.68 -12.33 -16.71
C GLY A 35 15.80 -12.06 -15.68
N ASP A 36 16.16 -10.79 -15.47
CA ASP A 36 17.25 -10.39 -14.59
C ASP A 36 16.75 -10.24 -13.16
N SER A 37 16.90 -11.31 -12.38
CA SER A 37 16.37 -11.40 -11.01
C SER A 37 17.04 -10.44 -10.03
N GLU A 38 18.33 -10.16 -10.20
CA GLU A 38 19.07 -9.25 -9.33
C GLU A 38 18.67 -7.81 -9.60
N ASN A 39 18.66 -7.39 -10.88
CA ASN A 39 18.23 -6.04 -11.23
C ASN A 39 16.73 -5.83 -10.97
N PHE A 40 15.91 -6.88 -11.07
CA PHE A 40 14.50 -6.83 -10.68
C PHE A 40 14.36 -6.47 -9.19
N LYS A 41 15.04 -7.19 -8.30
CA LYS A 41 15.01 -6.90 -6.85
C LYS A 41 15.55 -5.52 -6.51
N ASN A 42 16.65 -5.11 -7.13
CA ASN A 42 17.25 -3.79 -6.90
C ASN A 42 16.32 -2.66 -7.36
N SER A 43 15.69 -2.81 -8.52
CA SER A 43 14.72 -1.85 -9.05
C SER A 43 13.46 -1.80 -8.20
N LEU A 44 12.97 -2.95 -7.73
CA LEU A 44 11.81 -3.04 -6.86
C LEU A 44 12.07 -2.39 -5.50
N SER A 45 13.25 -2.61 -4.93
CA SER A 45 13.68 -1.96 -3.67
C SER A 45 13.76 -0.44 -3.83
N THR A 46 14.41 0.04 -4.90
CA THR A 46 14.50 1.47 -5.20
C THR A 46 13.13 2.11 -5.39
N LEU A 47 12.20 1.39 -6.04
CA LEU A 47 10.83 1.85 -6.23
C LEU A 47 10.11 2.02 -4.87
N ILE A 48 10.24 1.05 -3.96
CA ILE A 48 9.69 1.14 -2.59
C ILE A 48 10.30 2.31 -1.82
N GLU A 49 11.62 2.47 -1.84
CA GLU A 49 12.31 3.57 -1.15
C GLU A 49 11.82 4.93 -1.63
N ARG A 50 11.78 5.13 -2.95
CA ARG A 50 11.32 6.40 -3.55
C ARG A 50 9.87 6.69 -3.21
N ALA A 51 9.00 5.68 -3.31
CA ALA A 51 7.60 5.85 -3.00
C ALA A 51 7.40 6.25 -1.53
N ALA A 52 8.09 5.57 -0.59
CA ALA A 52 8.01 5.90 0.83
C ALA A 52 8.61 7.27 1.19
N ASN A 53 9.75 7.64 0.60
CA ASN A 53 10.38 8.95 0.83
C ASN A 53 9.51 10.10 0.29
N GLU A 54 8.75 9.87 -0.79
CA GLU A 54 7.76 10.85 -1.24
C GLU A 54 6.68 11.07 -0.18
N TYR A 55 6.15 10.04 0.48
CA TYR A 55 5.20 10.22 1.58
C TYR A 55 5.79 10.97 2.77
N GLU A 56 7.07 10.76 3.09
CA GLU A 56 7.76 11.51 4.14
C GLU A 56 7.90 12.99 3.79
N ARG A 57 8.13 13.30 2.51
CA ARG A 57 8.31 14.67 2.01
C ARG A 57 7.01 15.46 1.92
N THR A 58 5.94 14.83 1.44
CA THR A 58 4.66 15.50 1.16
C THR A 58 3.67 15.37 2.31
N GLY A 59 3.86 14.39 3.19
CA GLY A 59 2.99 14.11 4.32
C GLY A 59 1.79 13.25 3.93
N VAL A 60 1.62 12.12 4.62
CA VAL A 60 0.51 11.16 4.42
C VAL A 60 -0.89 11.80 4.55
N GLN A 61 -1.00 12.94 5.25
CA GLN A 61 -2.25 13.65 5.49
C GLN A 61 -2.89 14.17 4.20
N ASP A 62 -2.09 14.44 3.16
CA ASP A 62 -2.56 14.94 1.86
C ASP A 62 -3.07 13.81 0.93
N TYR A 63 -2.95 12.55 1.35
CA TYR A 63 -3.25 11.35 0.53
C TYR A 63 -4.51 10.61 0.99
N GLU A 64 -5.31 11.21 1.88
CA GLU A 64 -6.61 10.72 2.40
C GLU A 64 -6.68 9.20 2.60
N LEU A 65 -6.20 8.73 3.75
CA LEU A 65 -6.20 7.30 4.06
C LEU A 65 -7.62 6.70 4.04
N ASP A 66 -7.81 5.69 3.19
CA ASP A 66 -9.04 4.91 3.17
C ASP A 66 -9.15 4.17 4.51
N LEU A 67 -10.16 4.54 5.29
CA LEU A 67 -10.52 3.79 6.49
C LEU A 67 -11.15 2.46 6.11
N PRO A 68 -11.06 1.45 6.99
CA PRO A 68 -11.81 0.20 6.83
C PRO A 68 -13.27 0.42 6.43
N SER A 69 -13.73 -0.36 5.46
CA SER A 69 -15.06 -0.26 4.86
C SER A 69 -16.18 -0.17 5.91
N TYR A 70 -16.14 -1.02 6.95
CA TYR A 70 -17.13 -1.06 8.04
C TYR A 70 -17.32 0.29 8.75
N ILE A 71 -16.29 1.15 8.78
CA ILE A 71 -16.39 2.50 9.36
C ILE A 71 -17.22 3.43 8.47
N THR A 72 -17.15 3.21 7.16
CA THR A 72 -17.77 4.06 6.14
C THR A 72 -19.14 3.58 5.69
N GLU A 73 -19.51 2.33 5.95
CA GLU A 73 -20.77 1.70 5.50
C GLU A 73 -22.01 2.47 5.95
N ARG A 74 -22.07 2.87 7.23
CA ARG A 74 -23.24 3.54 7.80
C ARG A 74 -23.29 5.04 7.50
N ALA A 75 -22.18 5.75 7.76
CA ALA A 75 -22.16 7.21 7.68
C ALA A 75 -21.77 7.74 6.30
N GLY A 76 -21.25 6.89 5.43
CA GLY A 76 -20.72 7.27 4.12
C GLY A 76 -19.36 7.99 4.22
N LYS A 77 -18.55 7.82 3.18
CA LYS A 77 -17.18 8.37 3.09
C LYS A 77 -17.10 9.89 3.24
N LYS A 78 -18.17 10.62 2.89
CA LYS A 78 -18.21 12.09 2.90
C LYS A 78 -18.74 12.69 4.21
N SER A 79 -19.07 11.88 5.21
CA SER A 79 -19.51 12.42 6.49
C SER A 79 -18.36 13.11 7.21
N ILE A 80 -18.66 14.19 7.93
CA ILE A 80 -17.69 14.93 8.75
C ILE A 80 -17.00 14.00 9.76
N ALA A 81 -17.74 13.04 10.31
CA ALA A 81 -17.21 12.03 11.21
C ALA A 81 -16.13 11.16 10.54
N VAL A 82 -16.40 10.65 9.33
CA VAL A 82 -15.43 9.85 8.58
C VAL A 82 -14.21 10.67 8.18
N GLN A 83 -14.40 11.90 7.69
CA GLN A 83 -13.28 12.79 7.33
C GLN A 83 -12.38 13.13 8.52
N ASN A 84 -12.97 13.36 9.69
CA ASN A 84 -12.21 13.58 10.93
C ASN A 84 -11.40 12.34 11.33
N MET A 85 -12.02 11.16 11.27
CA MET A 85 -11.32 9.90 11.53
C MET A 85 -10.20 9.65 10.52
N GLN A 86 -10.43 9.94 9.23
CA GLN A 86 -9.42 9.81 8.19
C GLN A 86 -8.20 10.67 8.50
N ARG A 87 -8.40 11.95 8.83
CA ARG A 87 -7.30 12.86 9.19
C ARG A 87 -6.50 12.35 10.40
N LEU A 88 -7.18 11.90 11.44
CA LEU A 88 -6.55 11.38 12.66
C LEU A 88 -5.80 10.07 12.38
N ALA A 89 -6.42 9.16 11.63
CA ALA A 89 -5.81 7.90 11.20
C ALA A 89 -4.59 8.14 10.32
N SER A 90 -4.66 8.99 9.30
CA SER A 90 -3.53 9.36 8.45
C SER A 90 -2.35 9.87 9.28
N LYS A 91 -2.61 10.78 10.24
CA LYS A 91 -1.56 11.31 11.12
C LYS A 91 -0.94 10.23 12.01
N LYS A 92 -1.73 9.30 12.52
CA LYS A 92 -1.23 8.29 13.45
C LYS A 92 -0.52 7.14 12.72
N LEU A 93 -1.10 6.67 11.63
CA LEU A 93 -0.57 5.58 10.81
C LEU A 93 0.63 6.00 9.97
N SER A 94 0.89 7.31 9.76
CA SER A 94 2.14 7.75 9.13
C SER A 94 3.40 7.30 9.87
N LEU A 95 3.29 7.03 11.18
CA LEU A 95 4.38 6.47 11.98
C LEU A 95 4.76 5.04 11.58
N ALA A 96 3.88 4.34 10.85
CA ALA A 96 4.13 2.99 10.34
C ALA A 96 4.91 2.98 9.02
N VAL A 97 5.05 4.10 8.32
CA VAL A 97 5.66 4.16 6.98
C VAL A 97 7.10 3.63 7.01
N GLU A 98 7.94 4.17 7.89
CA GLU A 98 9.34 3.77 8.03
C GLU A 98 9.53 2.30 8.44
N PRO A 99 8.87 1.76 9.48
CA PRO A 99 9.01 0.35 9.84
C PRO A 99 8.47 -0.59 8.75
N ILE A 100 7.38 -0.25 8.07
CA ILE A 100 6.86 -1.03 6.94
C ILE A 100 7.84 -0.99 5.76
N LYS A 101 8.41 0.17 5.44
CA LYS A 101 9.45 0.31 4.41
C LYS A 101 10.61 -0.64 4.67
N LYS A 102 11.18 -0.61 5.89
CA LYS A 102 12.27 -1.50 6.30
C LYS A 102 11.90 -2.98 6.18
N LEU A 103 10.70 -3.34 6.63
CA LEU A 103 10.18 -4.70 6.53
C LEU A 103 10.08 -5.16 5.07
N VAL A 104 9.45 -4.36 4.19
CA VAL A 104 9.26 -4.70 2.78
C VAL A 104 10.61 -4.83 2.07
N LEU A 105 11.57 -3.93 2.32
CA LEU A 105 12.91 -4.02 1.74
C LEU A 105 13.66 -5.29 2.17
N ALA A 106 13.54 -5.67 3.44
CA ALA A 106 14.08 -6.94 3.92
C ALA A 106 13.43 -8.13 3.20
N LYS A 107 12.09 -8.13 3.06
CA LYS A 107 11.37 -9.20 2.36
C LYS A 107 11.69 -9.29 0.87
N ILE A 108 12.05 -8.19 0.20
CA ILE A 108 12.54 -8.20 -1.18
C ILE A 108 13.94 -8.81 -1.25
N LYS A 109 14.84 -8.35 -0.37
CA LYS A 109 16.21 -8.85 -0.29
C LYS A 109 16.23 -10.37 -0.07
N ASP A 110 15.47 -10.83 0.91
CA ASP A 110 15.46 -12.22 1.37
C ASP A 110 14.54 -13.14 0.54
N MET A 111 13.84 -12.59 -0.46
CA MET A 111 12.98 -13.37 -1.37
C MET A 111 13.76 -14.51 -2.02
N SER A 112 13.24 -15.74 -2.01
CA SER A 112 13.93 -16.87 -2.64
C SER A 112 14.05 -16.68 -4.17
N GLU A 113 14.96 -17.39 -4.82
CA GLU A 113 15.06 -17.34 -6.29
C GLU A 113 13.77 -17.82 -6.97
N ALA A 114 13.11 -18.84 -6.39
CA ALA A 114 11.83 -19.35 -6.87
C ALA A 114 10.73 -18.29 -6.77
N ASP A 115 10.59 -17.65 -5.61
CA ASP A 115 9.62 -16.56 -5.41
C ASP A 115 9.94 -15.36 -6.30
N THR A 116 11.23 -15.04 -6.48
CA THR A 116 11.66 -13.95 -7.36
C THR A 116 11.21 -14.21 -8.79
N LYS A 117 11.44 -15.42 -9.31
CA LYS A 117 10.98 -15.82 -10.65
C LYS A 117 9.46 -15.82 -10.76
N ALA A 118 8.75 -16.30 -9.75
CA ALA A 118 7.28 -16.32 -9.75
C ALA A 118 6.68 -14.90 -9.74
N VAL A 119 7.23 -14.00 -8.93
CA VAL A 119 6.81 -12.59 -8.89
C VAL A 119 7.16 -11.87 -10.19
N MET A 120 8.38 -12.07 -10.69
CA MET A 120 8.92 -11.42 -11.88
C MET A 120 8.19 -11.85 -13.17
N SER A 121 7.97 -13.15 -13.36
CA SER A 121 7.21 -13.69 -14.51
C SER A 121 5.73 -13.32 -14.48
N GLY A 122 5.27 -12.98 -13.28
CA GLY A 122 3.94 -12.53 -13.02
C GLY A 122 2.95 -13.65 -12.65
N GLU A 123 3.44 -14.87 -12.42
CA GLU A 123 2.70 -15.99 -11.84
C GLU A 123 2.14 -15.63 -10.45
N VAL A 124 2.95 -14.95 -9.64
CA VAL A 124 2.58 -14.47 -8.31
C VAL A 124 2.56 -12.94 -8.31
N LEU A 125 1.57 -12.35 -7.64
CA LEU A 125 1.56 -10.91 -7.36
C LEU A 125 2.52 -10.60 -6.22
N PHE A 126 3.30 -9.53 -6.31
CA PHE A 126 4.16 -9.11 -5.21
C PHE A 126 3.35 -8.77 -3.96
N SER A 127 2.16 -8.19 -4.12
CA SER A 127 1.19 -7.98 -3.04
C SER A 127 0.76 -9.29 -2.36
N HIS A 128 0.56 -10.37 -3.12
CA HIS A 128 0.30 -11.69 -2.55
C HIS A 128 1.52 -12.27 -1.84
N TYR A 129 2.73 -12.12 -2.42
CA TYR A 129 3.97 -12.52 -1.76
C TYR A 129 4.12 -11.84 -0.40
N LEU A 130 3.91 -10.52 -0.32
CA LEU A 130 3.95 -9.78 0.94
C LEU A 130 2.86 -10.21 1.91
N ARG A 131 1.64 -10.47 1.43
CA ARG A 131 0.55 -10.99 2.29
C ARG A 131 0.91 -12.33 2.92
N THR A 132 1.57 -13.22 2.18
CA THR A 132 1.99 -14.52 2.71
C THR A 132 3.17 -14.39 3.66
N ASN A 133 4.11 -13.49 3.40
CA ASN A 133 5.42 -13.50 4.07
C ASN A 133 5.62 -12.37 5.08
N ALA A 134 4.73 -11.38 5.17
CA ALA A 134 4.93 -10.19 5.99
C ALA A 134 3.66 -9.70 6.72
N PHE A 135 2.52 -10.38 6.57
CA PHE A 135 1.24 -9.89 7.10
C PHE A 135 1.27 -9.77 8.62
N ASP A 136 1.78 -10.78 9.32
CA ASP A 136 1.82 -10.78 10.79
C ASP A 136 2.75 -9.67 11.30
N GLU A 137 3.90 -9.45 10.67
CA GLU A 137 4.79 -8.36 11.05
C GLU A 137 4.20 -6.98 10.75
N ILE A 138 3.48 -6.82 9.63
CA ILE A 138 2.73 -5.58 9.35
C ILE A 138 1.63 -5.36 10.40
N TYR A 139 0.93 -6.43 10.78
CA TYR A 139 -0.10 -6.39 11.81
C TYR A 139 0.45 -5.92 13.15
N GLU A 140 1.60 -6.45 13.58
CA GLU A 140 2.25 -6.04 14.82
C GLU A 140 2.80 -4.60 14.78
N ILE A 141 3.12 -4.06 13.60
CA ILE A 141 3.45 -2.64 13.43
C ILE A 141 2.21 -1.75 13.57
N ILE A 142 1.08 -2.15 12.96
CA ILE A 142 -0.14 -1.32 12.87
C ILE A 142 -0.98 -1.37 14.15
N ARG A 143 -1.07 -2.53 14.80
CA ARG A 143 -1.97 -2.76 15.93
C ARG A 143 -1.77 -1.80 17.11
N PRO A 144 -0.54 -1.48 17.56
CA PRO A 144 -0.34 -0.50 18.62
C PRO A 144 -0.84 0.89 18.24
N LEU A 145 -0.66 1.30 16.97
CA LEU A 145 -1.14 2.58 16.46
C LEU A 145 -2.66 2.63 16.40
N ALA A 146 -3.30 1.54 15.99
CA ALA A 146 -4.75 1.39 16.02
C ALA A 146 -5.30 1.44 17.45
N ARG A 147 -4.62 0.81 18.42
CA ARG A 147 -5.01 0.90 19.84
C ARG A 147 -5.01 2.34 20.34
N GLU A 148 -3.97 3.10 20.02
CA GLU A 148 -3.91 4.51 20.37
C GLU A 148 -4.98 5.36 19.65
N LEU A 149 -5.32 5.03 18.39
CA LEU A 149 -6.43 5.67 17.69
C LEU A 149 -7.77 5.42 18.41
N GLY A 150 -8.03 4.19 18.85
CA GLY A 150 -9.25 3.86 19.58
C GLY A 150 -9.38 4.57 20.92
N ALA A 151 -8.25 4.89 21.55
CA ALA A 151 -8.18 5.64 22.80
C ALA A 151 -8.25 7.17 22.63
N ASP A 152 -8.07 7.69 21.40
CA ASP A 152 -8.18 9.12 21.13
C ASP A 152 -9.64 9.58 21.23
N ALA A 153 -9.91 10.54 22.12
CA ALA A 153 -11.27 11.00 22.40
C ALA A 153 -11.98 11.62 21.17
N SER A 154 -11.23 12.29 20.29
CA SER A 154 -11.79 12.91 19.08
C SER A 154 -12.11 11.85 18.02
N PHE A 155 -11.25 10.85 17.89
CA PHE A 155 -11.49 9.68 17.06
C PHE A 155 -12.68 8.89 17.57
N ALA A 156 -12.71 8.51 18.85
CA ALA A 156 -13.79 7.74 19.48
C ALA A 156 -15.16 8.43 19.35
N LYS A 157 -15.22 9.75 19.53
CA LYS A 157 -16.44 10.54 19.30
C LYS A 157 -16.91 10.43 17.85
N SER A 158 -15.99 10.58 16.89
CA SER A 158 -16.32 10.50 15.46
C SER A 158 -16.70 9.08 15.06
N PHE A 159 -16.03 8.07 15.62
CA PHE A 159 -16.32 6.66 15.43
C PHE A 159 -17.72 6.31 15.93
N LYS A 160 -18.10 6.77 17.14
CA LYS A 160 -19.46 6.59 17.67
C LYS A 160 -20.51 7.23 16.76
N SER A 161 -20.25 8.42 16.23
CA SER A 161 -21.15 9.06 15.27
C SER A 161 -21.25 8.30 13.94
N ALA A 162 -20.16 7.70 13.47
CA ALA A 162 -20.13 7.01 12.19
C ALA A 162 -20.69 5.58 12.24
N VAL A 163 -20.27 4.80 13.24
CA VAL A 163 -20.55 3.37 13.39
C VAL A 163 -21.72 3.12 14.34
N GLY A 164 -21.97 4.03 15.30
CA GLY A 164 -23.06 3.92 16.28
C GLY A 164 -22.69 3.24 17.59
N ARG A 165 -21.43 2.86 17.76
CA ARG A 165 -20.87 2.28 18.99
C ARG A 165 -19.52 2.94 19.29
N GLU A 166 -19.10 2.88 20.55
CA GLU A 166 -17.73 3.29 20.92
C GLU A 166 -16.72 2.23 20.45
N PRO A 167 -15.44 2.61 20.25
CA PRO A 167 -14.37 1.62 20.05
C PRO A 167 -14.35 0.63 21.22
N GLY A 168 -14.51 -0.66 20.94
CA GLY A 168 -14.45 -1.72 21.94
C GLY A 168 -13.01 -2.16 22.26
N ASP A 169 -12.87 -3.09 23.21
CA ASP A 169 -11.56 -3.67 23.58
C ASP A 169 -10.87 -4.38 22.39
N ASP A 170 -11.65 -4.89 21.45
CA ASP A 170 -11.22 -5.55 20.23
C ASP A 170 -10.91 -4.59 19.07
N PHE A 171 -11.18 -3.28 19.23
CA PHE A 171 -11.05 -2.28 18.15
C PHE A 171 -9.69 -2.34 17.46
N SER A 172 -8.60 -2.39 18.23
CA SER A 172 -7.24 -2.40 17.67
C SER A 172 -7.00 -3.59 16.73
N SER A 173 -7.57 -4.75 17.06
CA SER A 173 -7.44 -5.96 16.28
C SER A 173 -8.36 -5.93 15.06
N GLU A 174 -9.64 -5.56 15.24
CA GLU A 174 -10.63 -5.42 14.16
C GLU A 174 -10.15 -4.41 13.11
N PHE A 175 -9.77 -3.20 13.56
CA PHE A 175 -9.29 -2.13 12.70
C PHE A 175 -8.06 -2.56 11.91
N SER A 176 -7.04 -3.12 12.57
CA SER A 176 -5.78 -3.48 11.92
C SER A 176 -5.96 -4.60 10.91
N SER A 177 -6.71 -5.64 11.26
CA SER A 177 -7.01 -6.74 10.34
C SER A 177 -7.80 -6.25 9.12
N ALA A 178 -8.84 -5.43 9.31
CA ALA A 178 -9.61 -4.89 8.21
C ALA A 178 -8.76 -3.96 7.32
N PHE A 179 -8.03 -3.03 7.94
CA PHE A 179 -7.17 -2.06 7.25
C PHE A 179 -6.12 -2.76 6.39
N ILE A 180 -5.42 -3.76 6.93
CA ILE A 180 -4.36 -4.47 6.20
C ILE A 180 -4.95 -5.34 5.09
N ASN A 181 -6.04 -6.07 5.35
CA ASN A 181 -6.68 -6.90 4.32
C ASN A 181 -7.21 -6.06 3.15
N GLU A 182 -7.94 -4.99 3.43
CA GLU A 182 -8.46 -4.08 2.41
C GLU A 182 -7.33 -3.40 1.63
N SER A 183 -6.22 -3.06 2.31
CA SER A 183 -5.02 -2.55 1.65
C SER A 183 -4.40 -3.57 0.69
N PHE A 184 -4.29 -4.84 1.08
CA PHE A 184 -3.77 -5.89 0.20
C PHE A 184 -4.71 -6.20 -0.97
N ASP A 185 -6.02 -6.16 -0.77
CA ASP A 185 -7.00 -6.36 -1.84
C ASP A 185 -6.92 -5.20 -2.85
N PHE A 186 -6.78 -3.97 -2.36
CA PHE A 186 -6.52 -2.80 -3.20
C PHE A 186 -5.22 -2.94 -3.99
N LEU A 187 -4.11 -3.29 -3.32
CA LEU A 187 -2.81 -3.49 -3.96
C LEU A 187 -2.88 -4.57 -5.05
N SER A 188 -3.50 -5.71 -4.75
CA SER A 188 -3.64 -6.84 -5.68
C SER A 188 -4.41 -6.43 -6.93
N LYS A 189 -5.48 -5.63 -6.78
CA LYS A 189 -6.26 -5.12 -7.92
C LYS A 189 -5.43 -4.20 -8.81
N ASN A 190 -4.72 -3.23 -8.20
CA ASN A 190 -3.90 -2.28 -8.95
C ASN A 190 -2.71 -2.96 -9.63
N GLU A 191 -2.06 -3.93 -8.97
CA GLU A 191 -0.96 -4.70 -9.55
C GLU A 191 -1.42 -5.48 -10.79
N ARG A 192 -2.61 -6.10 -10.74
CA ARG A 192 -3.21 -6.77 -11.91
C ARG A 192 -3.49 -5.80 -13.06
N GLU A 193 -4.03 -4.62 -12.77
CA GLU A 193 -4.29 -3.60 -13.80
C GLU A 193 -3.00 -3.11 -14.44
N PHE A 194 -1.96 -2.85 -13.64
CA PHE A 194 -0.65 -2.49 -14.15
C PHE A 194 -0.07 -3.57 -15.05
N ARG A 195 -0.03 -4.83 -14.62
CA ARG A 195 0.53 -5.92 -15.43
C ARG A 195 -0.14 -6.04 -16.79
N LYS A 196 -1.46 -5.88 -16.86
CA LYS A 196 -2.20 -5.85 -18.14
C LYS A 196 -1.71 -4.72 -19.06
N ASN A 197 -1.56 -3.52 -18.51
CA ASN A 197 -1.09 -2.35 -19.27
C ASN A 197 0.38 -2.47 -19.66
N SER A 198 1.22 -2.96 -18.76
CA SER A 198 2.64 -3.20 -18.93
C SER A 198 2.93 -4.23 -20.03
N GLY A 199 2.17 -5.32 -20.08
CA GLY A 199 2.26 -6.30 -21.16
C GLY A 199 1.91 -5.70 -22.52
N ALA A 200 0.89 -4.83 -22.58
CA ALA A 200 0.53 -4.12 -23.81
C ALA A 200 1.66 -3.18 -24.29
N ILE A 201 2.30 -2.45 -23.36
CA ILE A 201 3.43 -1.57 -23.66
C ILE A 201 4.64 -2.37 -24.16
N LEU A 202 5.00 -3.47 -23.48
CA LEU A 202 6.11 -4.32 -23.91
C LEU A 202 5.87 -4.93 -25.29
N ASN A 203 4.64 -5.34 -25.60
CA ASN A 203 4.27 -5.84 -26.91
C ASN A 203 4.34 -4.75 -27.99
N ALA A 204 3.89 -3.53 -27.68
CA ALA A 204 3.99 -2.39 -28.60
C ALA A 204 5.47 -2.06 -28.91
N ILE A 205 6.34 -2.03 -27.90
CA ILE A 205 7.78 -1.80 -28.07
C ILE A 205 8.41 -2.88 -28.96
N LYS A 206 8.03 -4.15 -28.76
CA LYS A 206 8.53 -5.26 -29.60
C LYS A 206 8.08 -5.15 -31.06
N THR A 207 6.94 -4.53 -31.33
CA THR A 207 6.37 -4.39 -32.68
C THR A 207 6.97 -3.22 -33.47
N ILE A 208 7.61 -2.26 -32.78
CA ILE A 208 8.28 -1.10 -33.38
C ILE A 208 9.74 -1.40 -33.77
N ARG A 209 10.30 -2.53 -33.28
CA ARG A 209 11.59 -3.07 -33.73
C ARG A 209 11.41 -3.99 -34.94
#